data_AF-A0A1F4XG64-F1
#
_entry.id   AF-A0A1F4XG64-F1
#
_cell.length_a   1.000
_cell.length_b   1.000
_cell.length_c   1.000
_cell.angle_alpha   90.00
_cell.angle_beta   90.00
_cell.angle_gamma   90.00
#
_symmetry.space_group_name_H-M   'P 1'
#
loop_
_entity.id
_entity.type
_entity.pdbx_description
1 polymer ?
#
loop_
_entity_poly.entity_id
_entity_poly.type
_entity_poly.pdbx_seq_one_letter_code
_entity_poly.pdbx_strand_id
1 'polypeptide(L)'
;MALLGETSVASIFSSQEKHIVFPVSDEGAMEKGSAGMAFNRWPGLLSKIGRRSGVAIEEGGKWFYPIECYFHRDKIGWGRAPEIFKEFLTKGLPIPLTTPTGVIVPSSEYDLMLGVKIDILYPAVKQAAEQREIMAYINLWKEEAK
;
A
#
# COMPACT_ATOMS: atom_id res chain seq x y z
N MET A 1 11.90 -4.28 -19.76
CA MET A 1 11.46 -3.72 -18.47
C MET A 1 10.06 -4.21 -18.21
N ALA A 2 9.89 -5.03 -17.17
CA ALA A 2 8.69 -5.85 -17.00
C ALA A 2 7.57 -5.05 -16.32
N LEU A 3 6.43 -5.00 -17.00
CA LEU A 3 5.16 -4.58 -16.44
C LEU A 3 4.39 -5.82 -15.93
N LEU A 4 3.91 -5.70 -14.68
CA LEU A 4 2.65 -6.22 -14.10
C LEU A 4 2.54 -7.72 -13.87
N GLY A 5 2.76 -8.13 -12.61
CA GLY A 5 2.26 -9.38 -12.08
C GLY A 5 1.26 -9.11 -10.96
N GLU A 6 0.05 -9.66 -11.06
CA GLU A 6 -0.80 -9.82 -9.89
C GLU A 6 -0.11 -10.83 -8.95
N THR A 7 0.16 -10.44 -7.70
CA THR A 7 0.77 -11.32 -6.71
C THR A 7 0.19 -11.02 -5.33
N SER A 8 0.26 -11.98 -4.42
CA SER A 8 -0.25 -11.82 -3.07
C SER A 8 0.60 -10.86 -2.24
N VAL A 9 0.03 -10.24 -1.21
CA VAL A 9 0.78 -9.40 -0.26
C VAL A 9 1.92 -10.17 0.43
N ALA A 10 1.71 -11.46 0.72
CA ALA A 10 2.77 -12.32 1.25
C ALA A 10 3.99 -12.37 0.32
N SER A 11 3.75 -12.46 -0.98
CA SER A 11 4.81 -12.48 -1.99
C SER A 11 5.57 -11.16 -2.03
N ILE A 12 4.92 -10.00 -1.95
CA ILE A 12 5.56 -8.67 -1.93
C ILE A 12 6.44 -8.52 -0.68
N PHE A 13 5.95 -8.97 0.47
CA PHE A 13 6.73 -8.93 1.70
C PHE A 13 7.95 -9.85 1.66
N SER A 14 7.91 -10.91 0.85
CA SER A 14 9.02 -11.83 0.60
C SER A 14 9.84 -11.51 -0.65
N SER A 15 9.48 -10.49 -1.41
CA SER A 15 10.10 -10.21 -2.71
C SER A 15 11.44 -9.47 -2.56
N GLN A 16 12.16 -9.28 -3.67
CA GLN A 16 13.47 -8.61 -3.66
C GLN A 16 13.37 -7.08 -3.53
N GLU A 17 12.20 -6.51 -3.72
CA GLU A 17 11.92 -5.09 -3.59
C GLU A 17 12.24 -4.63 -2.17
N LYS A 18 13.12 -3.64 -2.08
CA LYS A 18 13.51 -3.04 -0.80
C LYS A 18 12.54 -1.95 -0.36
N HIS A 19 11.72 -1.43 -1.26
CA HIS A 19 10.80 -0.33 -1.00
C HIS A 19 9.37 -0.80 -1.20
N ILE A 20 8.52 -0.61 -0.19
CA ILE A 20 7.15 -1.11 -0.20
C ILE A 20 6.21 0.01 0.20
N VAL A 21 5.36 0.40 -0.73
CA VAL A 21 4.27 1.35 -0.53
C VAL A 21 3.02 0.58 -0.19
N PHE A 22 2.35 0.92 0.90
CA PHE A 22 1.13 0.24 1.30
C PHE A 22 0.22 1.21 2.03
N PRO A 23 -1.11 1.03 1.91
CA PRO A 23 -2.02 1.95 2.51
C PRO A 23 -2.33 1.59 3.97
N VAL A 24 -2.65 2.60 4.76
CA VAL A 24 -3.00 2.50 6.18
C VAL A 24 -4.22 3.39 6.49
N SER A 25 -4.93 3.04 7.57
CA SER A 25 -5.96 3.89 8.17
C SER A 25 -5.37 4.81 9.26
N ASP A 26 -6.04 5.93 9.53
CA ASP A 26 -5.67 6.92 10.55
C ASP A 26 -5.87 6.42 12.01
N GLU A 27 -6.71 5.39 12.20
CA GLU A 27 -7.19 4.93 13.51
C GLU A 27 -6.54 3.67 14.09
N GLY A 28 -5.45 3.15 13.54
CA GLY A 28 -4.81 1.97 14.15
C GLY A 28 -5.68 0.71 14.10
N ALA A 29 -6.77 0.71 13.30
CA ALA A 29 -7.47 -0.48 12.83
C ALA A 29 -6.58 -1.17 11.77
N MET A 30 -5.45 -1.65 12.26
CA MET A 30 -4.27 -2.01 11.52
C MET A 30 -3.99 -3.52 11.61
N GLU A 31 -4.79 -4.25 12.40
CA GLU A 31 -4.58 -5.68 12.69
C GLU A 31 -5.11 -6.63 11.60
N LYS A 32 -5.77 -6.10 10.57
CA LYS A 32 -6.34 -6.88 9.46
C LYS A 32 -5.85 -6.37 8.10
N GLY A 33 -6.07 -7.18 7.06
CA GLY A 33 -5.69 -6.84 5.69
C GLY A 33 -4.18 -6.74 5.47
N SER A 34 -3.80 -5.99 4.45
CA SER A 34 -2.39 -5.82 4.04
C SER A 34 -1.50 -5.22 5.14
N ALA A 35 -2.01 -4.23 5.87
CA ALA A 35 -1.34 -3.62 7.00
C ALA A 35 -1.14 -4.64 8.15
N GLY A 36 -2.18 -5.42 8.47
CA GLY A 36 -2.10 -6.48 9.49
C GLY A 36 -1.04 -7.54 9.18
N MET A 37 -0.93 -7.97 7.92
CA MET A 37 0.14 -8.87 7.50
C MET A 37 1.52 -8.25 7.68
N ALA A 38 1.69 -6.96 7.36
CA ALA A 38 2.95 -6.26 7.55
C ALA A 38 3.33 -6.24 9.04
N PHE A 39 2.37 -5.97 9.93
CA PHE A 39 2.63 -5.89 11.37
C PHE A 39 2.86 -7.24 12.02
N ASN A 40 2.17 -8.29 11.56
CA ASN A 40 2.44 -9.65 12.03
C ASN A 40 3.85 -10.11 11.64
N ARG A 41 4.30 -9.75 10.43
CA ARG A 41 5.64 -10.09 9.96
C ARG A 41 6.73 -9.21 10.58
N TRP A 42 6.41 -7.95 10.82
CA TRP A 42 7.30 -6.95 11.40
C TRP A 42 6.59 -6.15 12.50
N PRO A 43 6.52 -6.70 13.73
CA PRO A 43 5.81 -6.05 14.83
C PRO A 43 6.32 -4.64 15.16
N GLY A 44 7.61 -4.38 14.87
CA GLY A 44 8.21 -3.05 15.00
C GLY A 44 7.56 -1.97 14.12
N LEU A 45 6.99 -2.33 12.98
CA LEU A 45 6.32 -1.38 12.08
C LEU A 45 5.15 -0.68 12.75
N LEU A 46 4.28 -1.42 13.46
CA LEU A 46 3.12 -0.83 14.12
C LEU A 46 3.53 0.26 15.11
N SER A 47 4.60 0.03 15.88
CA SER A 47 5.14 0.98 16.85
C SER A 47 5.77 2.23 16.21
N LYS A 48 6.25 2.11 14.96
CA LYS A 48 6.97 3.17 14.23
C LYS A 48 6.05 4.01 13.34
N ILE A 49 4.96 3.41 12.84
CA ILE A 49 4.02 4.06 11.92
C ILE A 49 3.31 5.25 12.56
N GLY A 50 2.81 5.09 13.80
CA GLY A 50 2.11 6.18 14.50
C GLY A 50 1.13 6.95 13.60
N ARG A 51 1.03 8.28 13.77
CA ARG A 51 0.32 9.20 12.86
C ARG A 51 1.18 9.69 11.68
N ARG A 52 2.23 8.96 11.29
CA ARG A 52 3.23 9.44 10.32
C ARG A 52 3.01 8.85 8.93
N SER A 53 1.93 9.29 8.29
CA SER A 53 1.72 9.07 6.86
C SER A 53 2.89 9.65 6.04
N GLY A 54 3.33 8.95 5.00
CA GLY A 54 4.32 9.43 4.05
C GLY A 54 5.79 9.45 4.53
N VAL A 55 6.08 8.97 5.74
CA VAL A 55 7.46 8.83 6.24
C VAL A 55 7.96 7.41 5.98
N ALA A 56 9.16 7.29 5.41
CA ALA A 56 9.80 5.99 5.18
C ALA A 56 10.22 5.36 6.51
N ILE A 57 9.90 4.08 6.69
CA ILE A 57 10.21 3.32 7.92
C ILE A 57 11.06 2.12 7.53
N GLU A 58 12.25 2.02 8.12
CA GLU A 58 13.10 0.85 7.94
C GLU A 58 12.78 -0.23 8.97
N GLU A 59 12.52 -1.44 8.48
CA GLU A 59 12.30 -2.63 9.31
C GLU A 59 12.68 -3.89 8.53
N GLY A 60 13.39 -4.82 9.17
CA GLY A 60 13.80 -6.08 8.53
C GLY A 60 14.54 -5.93 7.19
N GLY A 61 15.32 -4.85 6.99
CA GLY A 61 16.06 -4.59 5.74
C GLY A 61 15.21 -4.09 4.56
N LYS A 62 13.96 -3.71 4.82
CA LYS A 62 13.04 -3.10 3.86
C LYS A 62 12.58 -1.72 4.36
N TRP A 63 12.27 -0.86 3.41
CA TRP A 63 11.70 0.47 3.61
C TRP A 63 10.21 0.43 3.30
N PHE A 64 9.41 0.81 4.29
CA PHE A 64 7.96 0.83 4.23
C PHE A 64 7.47 2.27 4.16
N TYR A 65 6.55 2.52 3.24
CA TYR A 65 5.96 3.84 2.97
C TYR A 65 4.45 3.74 3.22
N PRO A 66 3.99 3.98 4.46
CA PRO A 66 2.58 3.98 4.78
C PRO A 66 1.89 5.19 4.12
N ILE A 67 0.84 4.93 3.36
CA ILE A 67 -0.02 5.97 2.79
C ILE A 67 -1.34 5.98 3.54
N GLU A 68 -1.65 7.08 4.22
CA GLU A 68 -2.95 7.27 4.85
C GLU A 68 -4.04 7.52 3.80
N CYS A 69 -4.98 6.59 3.69
CA CYS A 69 -6.07 6.65 2.71
C CYS A 69 -7.45 6.93 3.34
N TYR A 70 -7.52 7.11 4.66
CA TYR A 70 -8.75 7.36 5.40
C TYR A 70 -8.67 8.69 6.17
N PHE A 71 -9.76 9.46 6.17
CA PHE A 71 -9.92 10.67 6.98
C PHE A 71 -11.27 10.63 7.69
N HIS A 72 -11.27 10.42 9.01
CA HIS A 72 -12.49 10.18 9.81
C HIS A 72 -13.52 11.33 9.81
N ARG A 73 -13.16 12.54 9.33
CA ARG A 73 -14.05 13.71 9.42
C ARG A 73 -15.13 13.80 8.34
N ASP A 74 -14.95 13.16 7.18
CA ASP A 74 -15.83 13.39 6.03
C ASP A 74 -16.71 12.19 5.64
N LYS A 75 -16.58 11.01 6.26
CA LYS A 75 -17.24 9.74 5.83
C LYS A 75 -17.05 9.35 4.36
N ILE A 76 -16.37 10.17 3.57
CA ILE A 76 -15.81 9.85 2.27
C ILE A 76 -14.60 8.98 2.60
N GLY A 77 -14.82 7.66 2.64
CA GLY A 77 -13.77 6.68 2.94
C GLY A 77 -12.67 6.68 1.89
N TRP A 78 -12.29 5.50 1.43
CA TRP A 78 -11.26 5.30 0.39
C TRP A 78 -11.51 6.03 -0.93
N GLY A 79 -12.60 6.79 -1.08
CA GLY A 79 -12.97 7.62 -2.25
C GLY A 79 -11.83 8.44 -2.84
N ARG A 80 -10.92 8.94 -1.99
CA ARG A 80 -9.74 9.73 -2.42
C ARG A 80 -8.46 8.91 -2.60
N ALA A 81 -8.50 7.61 -2.35
CA ALA A 81 -7.34 6.74 -2.46
C ALA A 81 -6.69 6.81 -3.86
N PRO A 82 -7.43 6.81 -4.99
CA PRO A 82 -6.82 6.96 -6.30
C PRO A 82 -5.95 8.21 -6.42
N GLU A 83 -6.43 9.36 -5.95
CA GLU A 83 -5.71 10.62 -5.96
C GLU A 83 -4.51 10.60 -5.01
N ILE A 84 -4.67 10.06 -3.80
CA ILE A 84 -3.61 9.97 -2.80
C ILE A 84 -2.48 9.07 -3.29
N PHE A 85 -2.80 7.87 -3.81
CA PHE A 85 -1.79 6.99 -4.41
C PHE A 85 -1.09 7.66 -5.57
N LYS A 86 -1.85 8.31 -6.48
CA LYS A 86 -1.27 9.02 -7.61
C LYS A 86 -0.33 10.13 -7.15
N GLU A 87 -0.75 10.96 -6.20
CA GLU A 87 0.05 12.08 -5.67
C GLU A 87 1.30 11.57 -4.95
N PHE A 88 1.16 10.57 -4.09
CA PHE A 88 2.30 10.00 -3.37
C PHE A 88 3.28 9.34 -4.34
N LEU A 89 2.78 8.49 -5.23
CA LEU A 89 3.63 7.82 -6.21
C LEU A 89 4.26 8.81 -7.16
N THR A 90 3.64 9.93 -7.55
CA THR A 90 4.20 10.90 -8.54
C THR A 90 5.02 12.04 -7.93
N LYS A 91 4.80 12.40 -6.67
CA LYS A 91 5.47 13.54 -6.01
C LYS A 91 6.03 13.23 -4.62
N GLY A 92 5.35 12.38 -3.85
CA GLY A 92 5.67 12.14 -2.44
C GLY A 92 6.77 11.12 -2.17
N LEU A 93 7.04 10.20 -3.11
CA LEU A 93 8.00 9.11 -2.90
C LEU A 93 9.47 9.63 -2.95
N PRO A 94 10.23 9.58 -1.85
CA PRO A 94 11.55 10.21 -1.73
C PRO A 94 12.69 9.29 -2.19
N ILE A 95 12.49 8.54 -3.29
CA ILE A 95 13.50 7.63 -3.85
C ILE A 95 13.62 7.81 -5.37
N PRO A 96 14.78 7.46 -5.97
CA PRO A 96 14.96 7.53 -7.42
C PRO A 96 13.93 6.67 -8.17
N LEU A 97 13.50 7.14 -9.34
CA LEU A 97 12.53 6.48 -10.22
C LEU A 97 12.90 5.04 -10.58
N THR A 98 14.20 4.76 -10.67
CA THR A 98 14.74 3.46 -11.06
C THR A 98 14.77 2.44 -9.91
N THR A 99 14.31 2.81 -8.71
CA THR A 99 14.37 1.95 -7.53
C THR A 99 13.21 0.94 -7.54
N PRO A 100 13.49 -0.38 -7.56
CA PRO A 100 12.45 -1.40 -7.49
C PRO A 100 11.59 -1.20 -6.24
N THR A 101 10.33 -0.86 -6.47
CA THR A 101 9.37 -0.52 -5.44
C THR A 101 8.13 -1.36 -5.67
N GLY A 102 7.64 -2.01 -4.62
CA GLY A 102 6.35 -2.69 -4.63
C GLY A 102 5.27 -1.76 -4.11
N VAL A 103 4.15 -1.66 -4.82
CA VAL A 103 2.97 -0.92 -4.35
C VAL A 103 1.84 -1.89 -4.06
N ILE A 104 1.31 -1.88 -2.84
CA ILE A 104 0.15 -2.68 -2.45
C ILE A 104 -1.13 -1.90 -2.75
N VAL A 105 -1.93 -2.44 -3.67
CA VAL A 105 -3.27 -1.93 -3.99
C VAL A 105 -4.32 -2.79 -3.28
N PRO A 106 -5.08 -2.24 -2.32
CA PRO A 106 -6.09 -2.98 -1.59
C PRO A 106 -7.26 -3.35 -2.51
N SER A 107 -7.69 -4.61 -2.48
CA SER A 107 -8.88 -5.06 -3.23
C SER A 107 -9.91 -5.81 -2.38
N SER A 108 -9.62 -6.00 -1.09
CA SER A 108 -10.45 -6.77 -0.16
C SER A 108 -11.41 -5.88 0.60
N GLU A 109 -12.60 -6.35 0.96
CA GLU A 109 -13.57 -5.56 1.76
C GLU A 109 -12.99 -5.11 3.11
N TYR A 110 -12.02 -5.85 3.66
CA TYR A 110 -11.33 -5.52 4.91
C TYR A 110 -10.35 -4.35 4.76
N ASP A 111 -9.65 -4.25 3.64
CA ASP A 111 -8.85 -3.06 3.34
C ASP A 111 -9.73 -1.93 2.75
N LEU A 112 -10.75 -2.27 1.97
CA LEU A 112 -11.63 -1.36 1.22
C LEU A 112 -12.79 -0.82 2.04
N MET A 113 -12.80 -0.95 3.38
CA MET A 113 -13.93 -0.53 4.21
C MET A 113 -14.31 0.92 3.87
N LEU A 114 -15.39 1.05 3.09
CA LEU A 114 -16.02 2.24 2.52
C LEU A 114 -15.46 2.78 1.18
N GLY A 115 -15.87 2.15 0.08
CA GLY A 115 -16.44 2.91 -1.06
C GLY A 115 -15.63 3.04 -2.34
N VAL A 116 -14.42 2.47 -2.44
CA VAL A 116 -13.68 2.43 -3.71
C VAL A 116 -13.58 1.03 -4.25
N LYS A 117 -14.05 0.87 -5.48
CA LYS A 117 -13.94 -0.37 -6.21
C LYS A 117 -12.54 -0.51 -6.80
N ILE A 118 -12.03 -1.75 -6.82
CA ILE A 118 -10.70 -2.06 -7.35
C ILE A 118 -10.53 -1.67 -8.82
N ASP A 119 -11.60 -1.72 -9.62
CA ASP A 119 -11.65 -1.30 -11.03
C ASP A 119 -11.41 0.20 -11.22
N ILE A 120 -11.55 1.02 -10.17
CA ILE A 120 -11.21 2.44 -10.18
C ILE A 120 -9.79 2.65 -9.63
N LEU A 121 -9.47 2.01 -8.50
CA LEU A 121 -8.18 2.23 -7.83
C LEU A 121 -7.01 1.66 -8.62
N TYR A 122 -7.11 0.41 -9.08
CA TYR A 122 -6.00 -0.26 -9.74
C TYR A 122 -5.53 0.46 -11.01
N PRO A 123 -6.40 0.88 -11.96
CA PRO A 123 -5.94 1.64 -13.12
C PRO A 123 -5.24 2.95 -12.78
N ALA A 124 -5.71 3.67 -11.75
CA ALA A 124 -5.09 4.92 -11.30
C ALA A 124 -3.69 4.68 -10.71
N VAL A 125 -3.55 3.67 -9.85
CA VAL A 125 -2.25 3.28 -9.28
C VAL A 125 -1.31 2.76 -10.36
N LYS A 126 -1.80 1.91 -11.24
CA LYS A 126 -1.05 1.36 -12.38
C LYS A 126 -0.52 2.47 -13.28
N GLN A 127 -1.35 3.44 -13.67
CA GLN A 127 -0.92 4.58 -14.47
C GLN A 127 0.18 5.39 -13.76
N ALA A 128 0.04 5.65 -12.46
CA ALA A 128 1.04 6.38 -11.69
C ALA A 128 2.35 5.58 -11.54
N ALA A 129 2.26 4.27 -11.38
CA ALA A 129 3.40 3.36 -11.31
C ALA A 129 4.12 3.25 -12.66
N GLU A 130 3.39 3.16 -13.78
CA GLU A 130 3.93 3.15 -15.15
C GLU A 130 4.72 4.43 -15.46
N GLN A 131 4.21 5.60 -15.06
CA GLN A 131 4.92 6.87 -15.21
C GLN A 131 6.24 6.93 -14.44
N ARG A 132 6.38 6.11 -13.40
CA ARG A 132 7.53 6.06 -12.50
C ARG A 132 8.40 4.82 -12.71
N GLU A 133 8.01 3.92 -13.62
CA GLU A 133 8.66 2.61 -13.82
C GLU A 133 8.71 1.73 -12.56
N ILE A 134 7.68 1.85 -11.72
CA ILE A 134 7.50 1.14 -10.44
C ILE A 134 6.63 -0.12 -10.62
N MET A 135 6.86 -1.15 -9.80
CA MET A 135 6.03 -2.37 -9.78
C MET A 135 4.81 -2.19 -8.87
N ALA A 136 3.62 -2.24 -9.46
CA ALA A 136 2.36 -2.24 -8.71
C ALA A 136 1.82 -3.67 -8.56
N TYR A 137 1.29 -3.95 -7.37
CA TYR A 137 0.77 -5.25 -6.98
C TYR A 137 -0.62 -5.12 -6.38
N ILE A 138 -1.51 -6.04 -6.73
CA ILE A 138 -2.88 -6.05 -6.21
C ILE A 138 -2.96 -6.99 -5.02
N ASN A 139 -3.34 -6.47 -3.86
CA ASN A 139 -3.73 -7.29 -2.73
C ASN A 139 -5.10 -7.91 -2.97
N LEU A 140 -5.13 -9.06 -3.62
CA LEU A 140 -6.27 -9.98 -3.59
C LEU A 140 -6.26 -10.74 -2.27
N TRP A 141 -6.62 -10.08 -1.15
CA TRP A 141 -6.85 -10.82 0.09
C TRP A 141 -8.09 -11.69 -0.12
N LYS A 142 -7.87 -12.96 -0.44
CA LYS A 142 -8.83 -14.02 -0.17
C LYS A 142 -8.44 -14.52 1.21
N GLU A 143 -9.34 -14.46 2.19
CA GLU A 143 -9.14 -15.28 3.39
C GLU A 143 -8.85 -16.69 2.88
N GLU A 144 -7.69 -17.25 3.22
CA GLU A 144 -7.48 -18.67 3.02
C GLU A 144 -8.59 -19.35 3.83
N ALA A 145 -9.55 -19.94 3.10
CA ALA A 145 -10.61 -20.72 3.71
C ALA A 145 -9.93 -21.80 4.57
N LYS A 146 -10.14 -21.71 5.89
CA LYS A 146 -9.66 -22.70 6.86
C LYS A 146 -10.27 -24.06 6.59
#